data_AF-A0A1I8ERC7-F1
#
_entry.id   AF-A0A1I8ERC7-F1
#
_cell.length_a   1.000
_cell.length_b   1.000
_cell.length_c   1.000
_cell.angle_alpha   90.00
_cell.angle_beta   90.00
_cell.angle_gamma   90.00
#
_symmetry.space_group_name_H-M   'P 1'
#
loop_
_entity.id
_entity.type
_entity.pdbx_description
1 polymer ?
#
loop_
_entity_poly.entity_id
_entity_poly.type
_entity_poly.pdbx_seq_one_letter_code
_entity_poly.pdbx_strand_id
1 'polypeptide(L)'
;MFCNRKKYGKLRISDYKLSDRDGYFEIVGRRYIITDLLLLNITHHCLPNSKRKKYRNCFTNIMYRIRSDLKNMRYNVGEIYLDRLELQNDVQCREWPYEYPQFVKDYIAKNPT
;
A
#
# COMPACT_ATOMS: atom_id res chain seq x y z
N MET A 1 9.66 8.82 45.35
CA MET A 1 9.73 7.73 44.35
C MET A 1 9.15 8.29 43.04
N PHE A 2 9.99 8.84 42.15
CA PHE A 2 9.54 9.43 40.89
C PHE A 2 9.83 8.47 39.74
N CYS A 3 8.77 7.91 39.16
CA CYS A 3 8.86 7.03 38.00
C CYS A 3 9.03 7.90 36.74
N ASN A 4 10.28 8.14 36.35
CA ASN A 4 10.65 8.89 35.16
C ASN A 4 10.37 8.02 33.92
N ARG A 5 9.12 8.01 33.42
CA ARG A 5 8.78 7.36 32.15
C ARG A 5 9.38 8.20 31.01
N LYS A 6 10.64 7.93 30.64
CA LYS A 6 11.20 8.37 29.36
C LYS A 6 10.26 7.89 28.25
N LYS A 7 9.52 8.81 27.63
CA LYS A 7 8.77 8.53 26.40
C LYS A 7 9.81 8.31 25.30
N TYR A 8 10.18 7.05 25.05
CA TYR A 8 10.95 6.67 23.87
C TYR A 8 10.04 6.79 22.64
N GLY A 9 9.98 7.98 22.05
CA GLY A 9 9.35 8.16 20.74
C GLY A 9 10.23 7.51 19.67
N LYS A 10 9.71 6.52 18.95
CA LYS A 10 10.40 5.99 17.76
C LYS A 10 10.25 7.03 16.65
N LEU A 11 11.36 7.64 16.21
CA LEU A 11 11.37 8.52 15.05
C LEU A 11 11.11 7.68 13.80
N ARG A 12 9.89 7.75 13.26
CA ARG A 12 9.53 7.09 12.00
C ARG A 12 9.64 8.12 10.89
N ILE A 13 10.67 7.99 10.05
CA ILE A 13 10.79 8.74 8.80
C ILE A 13 10.26 7.83 7.70
N SER A 14 9.18 8.24 7.04
CA SER A 14 8.60 7.53 5.91
C SER A 14 8.69 8.42 4.68
N ASP A 15 9.35 7.92 3.64
CA ASP A 15 9.29 8.52 2.31
C ASP A 15 8.25 7.75 1.47
N TYR A 16 7.62 8.42 0.51
CA TYR A 16 6.65 7.80 -0.39
C TYR A 16 7.02 8.06 -1.85
N LYS A 17 6.84 7.05 -2.69
CA LYS A 17 7.06 7.16 -4.13
C LYS A 17 6.02 6.33 -4.87
N LEU A 18 5.55 6.88 -5.98
CA LEU A 18 4.70 6.14 -6.91
C LEU A 18 5.58 5.28 -7.82
N SER A 19 5.11 4.08 -8.14
CA SER A 19 5.72 3.29 -9.20
C SER A 19 5.48 3.98 -10.54
N ASP A 20 6.38 3.75 -11.49
CA ASP A 20 6.14 4.15 -12.86
C ASP A 20 5.10 3.25 -13.56
N ARG A 21 4.95 3.46 -14.88
CA ARG A 21 4.02 2.71 -15.73
C ARG A 21 4.28 1.21 -15.73
N ASP A 22 5.54 0.80 -15.61
CA ASP A 22 5.96 -0.61 -15.68
C ASP A 22 6.02 -1.24 -14.28
N GLY A 23 5.68 -0.48 -13.24
CA GLY A 23 5.70 -0.94 -11.85
C GLY A 23 7.06 -0.80 -11.17
N TYR A 24 8.04 -0.18 -11.83
CA TYR A 24 9.36 0.07 -11.25
C TYR A 24 9.30 1.21 -10.23
N PHE A 25 10.06 1.06 -9.14
CA PHE A 25 10.20 2.06 -8.10
C PHE A 25 11.60 2.01 -7.49
N GLU A 26 12.05 3.16 -6.98
CA GLU A 26 13.33 3.28 -6.26
C GLU A 26 13.14 4.21 -5.07
N ILE A 27 13.41 3.73 -3.85
CA ILE A 27 13.28 4.53 -2.63
C ILE A 27 14.67 4.70 -2.02
N VAL A 28 15.04 5.95 -1.76
CA VAL A 28 16.29 6.31 -1.09
C VAL A 28 15.94 6.90 0.26
N GLY A 29 16.54 6.39 1.33
CA GLY A 29 16.24 6.84 2.68
C GLY A 29 17.45 6.72 3.59
N ARG A 30 17.43 7.48 4.69
CA ARG A 30 18.48 7.41 5.71
C ARG A 30 18.05 6.51 6.85
N ARG A 31 18.86 5.49 7.12
CA ARG A 31 18.68 4.61 8.29
C ARG A 31 19.51 5.13 9.46
N TYR A 32 18.85 5.42 10.57
CA TYR A 32 19.51 5.90 11.80
C TYR A 32 19.88 4.75 12.75
N ILE A 33 19.10 3.67 12.78
CA ILE A 33 19.32 2.51 13.63
C ILE A 33 19.48 1.27 12.75
N ILE A 34 20.68 0.69 12.76
CA ILE A 34 21.05 -0.46 11.92
C ILE A 34 20.29 -1.73 12.33
N THR A 35 19.83 -1.86 13.57
CA THR A 35 19.10 -3.04 14.06
C THR A 35 17.61 -3.04 13.72
N ASP A 36 17.03 -1.89 13.36
CA ASP A 36 15.58 -1.77 13.16
C ASP A 36 15.12 -2.46 11.88
N LEU A 37 13.98 -3.14 11.92
CA LEU A 37 13.44 -3.81 10.74
C LEU A 37 13.12 -2.80 9.64
N LEU A 38 13.57 -3.07 8.42
CA LEU A 38 13.18 -2.34 7.22
C LEU A 38 11.90 -2.94 6.65
N LEU A 39 10.86 -2.11 6.59
CA LEU A 39 9.53 -2.47 6.11
C LEU A 39 9.16 -1.55 4.96
N LEU A 40 8.73 -2.13 3.85
CA LEU A 40 8.16 -1.43 2.72
C LEU A 40 6.63 -1.54 2.83
N ASN A 41 5.97 -0.40 2.99
CA ASN A 41 4.51 -0.33 3.01
C ASN A 41 4.01 0.07 1.62
N ILE A 42 3.34 -0.83 0.91
CA ILE A 42 2.87 -0.61 -0.46
C ILE A 42 1.35 -0.52 -0.43
N THR A 43 0.81 0.60 -0.87
CA THR A 43 -0.63 0.77 -1.11
C THR A 43 -0.92 0.51 -2.59
N HIS A 44 -1.88 -0.36 -2.90
CA HIS A 44 -2.19 -0.71 -4.29
C HIS A 44 -3.66 -1.07 -4.50
N HIS A 45 -4.05 -1.07 -5.79
CA HIS A 45 -5.39 -1.47 -6.26
C HIS A 45 -5.41 -2.85 -6.92
N CYS A 46 -4.26 -3.56 -6.97
CA CYS A 46 -4.16 -4.90 -7.54
C CYS A 46 -4.95 -5.92 -6.71
N LEU A 47 -6.20 -6.16 -7.10
CA LEU A 47 -7.09 -7.13 -6.47
C LEU A 47 -7.15 -8.42 -7.30
N PRO A 48 -7.31 -9.59 -6.66
CA PRO A 48 -7.48 -10.87 -7.37
C PRO A 48 -8.67 -10.80 -8.32
N ASN A 49 -8.55 -11.47 -9.48
CA ASN A 49 -9.57 -11.40 -10.55
C ASN A 49 -10.99 -11.71 -10.06
N SER A 50 -11.15 -12.68 -9.16
CA SER A 50 -12.44 -13.05 -8.56
C SER A 50 -13.12 -11.92 -7.77
N LYS A 51 -12.34 -10.95 -7.28
CA LYS A 51 -12.80 -9.85 -6.41
C LYS A 51 -12.84 -8.49 -7.12
N ARG A 52 -12.26 -8.35 -8.32
CA ARG A 52 -12.14 -7.07 -9.05
C ARG A 52 -13.47 -6.35 -9.27
N LYS A 53 -14.56 -7.06 -9.57
CA LYS A 53 -15.87 -6.42 -9.81
C LYS A 53 -16.44 -5.77 -8.55
N LYS A 54 -16.29 -6.43 -7.39
CA LYS A 54 -16.82 -5.95 -6.11
C LYS A 54 -15.96 -4.83 -5.51
N TYR A 55 -14.65 -4.89 -5.68
CA TYR A 55 -13.70 -4.02 -5.00
C TYR A 55 -12.99 -3.03 -5.93
N ARG A 56 -13.60 -2.72 -7.08
CA ARG A 56 -13.01 -1.86 -8.12
C ARG A 56 -12.51 -0.50 -7.61
N ASN A 57 -13.16 0.05 -6.58
CA ASN A 57 -12.85 1.36 -5.99
C ASN A 57 -12.12 1.25 -4.64
N CYS A 58 -11.53 0.08 -4.36
CA CYS A 58 -10.88 -0.18 -3.11
C CYS A 58 -9.37 -0.32 -3.30
N PHE A 59 -8.62 0.00 -2.26
CA PHE A 59 -7.19 -0.26 -2.17
C PHE A 59 -6.91 -1.19 -1.01
N THR A 60 -5.75 -1.82 -1.03
CA THR A 60 -5.20 -2.56 0.10
C THR A 60 -3.75 -2.14 0.32
N ASN A 61 -3.24 -2.47 1.49
CA ASN A 61 -1.85 -2.23 1.85
C ASN A 61 -1.16 -3.56 2.07
N ILE A 62 0.11 -3.65 1.70
CA ILE A 62 0.97 -4.77 2.07
C ILE A 62 2.18 -4.25 2.82
N MET A 63 2.56 -4.95 3.89
CA MET A 63 3.83 -4.68 4.58
C MET A 63 4.85 -5.72 4.17
N TYR A 64 5.67 -5.37 3.19
CA TYR A 64 6.76 -6.22 2.73
C TYR A 64 7.99 -6.04 3.64
N ARG A 65 8.40 -7.11 4.30
CA ARG A 65 9.61 -7.10 5.14
C ARG A 65 10.85 -7.32 4.27
N ILE A 66 11.74 -6.35 4.24
CA ILE A 66 13.03 -6.48 3.55
C ILE A 66 13.92 -7.37 4.42
N ARG A 67 14.12 -8.62 3.98
CA ARG A 67 15.00 -9.60 4.64
C ARG A 67 16.40 -9.44 4.08
N SER A 68 17.23 -8.63 4.72
CA SER A 68 18.58 -8.38 4.24
C SER A 68 19.58 -8.15 5.37
N ASP A 69 20.86 -8.37 5.07
CA ASP A 69 21.96 -8.04 5.97
C ASP A 69 21.93 -6.53 6.27
N LEU A 70 21.93 -6.20 7.57
CA LEU A 70 21.75 -4.86 8.09
C LEU A 70 22.86 -3.89 7.65
N LYS A 71 23.99 -4.42 7.14
CA LYS A 71 25.14 -3.65 6.65
C LYS A 71 24.99 -3.14 5.22
N ASN A 72 24.06 -3.67 4.43
CA ASN A 72 23.93 -3.30 3.02
C ASN A 72 23.24 -1.93 2.87
N MET A 73 23.73 -1.09 1.95
CA MET A 73 23.19 0.24 1.67
C MET A 73 22.26 0.26 0.46
N ARG A 74 22.21 -0.82 -0.33
CA ARG A 74 21.34 -0.98 -1.50
C ARG A 74 20.63 -2.32 -1.42
N TYR A 75 19.34 -2.31 -1.68
CA TYR A 75 18.49 -3.51 -1.63
C TYR A 75 17.68 -3.60 -2.92
N ASN A 76 17.82 -4.74 -3.60
CA ASN A 76 16.93 -5.10 -4.69
C ASN A 76 15.91 -6.11 -4.15
N VAL A 77 14.63 -5.73 -4.16
CA VAL A 77 13.53 -6.57 -3.67
C VAL A 77 12.96 -7.50 -4.74
N GLY A 78 13.41 -7.37 -5.99
CA GLY A 78 12.88 -8.12 -7.13
C GLY A 78 11.42 -7.78 -7.44
N GLU A 79 10.75 -8.68 -8.15
CA GLU A 79 9.33 -8.54 -8.47
C GLU A 79 8.45 -8.83 -7.23
N ILE A 80 7.53 -7.91 -6.93
CA ILE A 80 6.56 -8.07 -5.85
C ILE A 80 5.17 -8.31 -6.46
N TYR A 81 4.66 -9.53 -6.33
CA TYR A 81 3.33 -9.92 -6.81
C TYR A 81 2.23 -9.47 -5.83
N LEU A 82 1.65 -8.29 -6.09
CA LEU A 82 0.66 -7.63 -5.24
C LEU A 82 -0.72 -8.31 -5.21
N ASP A 83 -0.99 -9.21 -6.15
CA ASP A 83 -2.25 -9.95 -6.28
C ASP A 83 -2.31 -11.20 -5.40
N ARG A 84 -1.20 -11.61 -4.79
CA ARG A 84 -1.15 -12.79 -3.90
C ARG A 84 -1.86 -12.49 -2.58
N LEU A 85 -2.89 -13.29 -2.29
CA LEU A 85 -3.80 -13.14 -1.14
C LEU A 85 -3.10 -13.14 0.22
N GLU A 86 -1.98 -13.86 0.35
CA GLU A 86 -1.19 -13.96 1.59
C GLU A 86 -0.57 -12.63 2.02
N LEU A 87 -0.52 -11.64 1.13
CA LEU A 87 0.07 -10.33 1.38
C LEU A 87 -0.96 -9.23 1.64
N GLN A 88 -2.25 -9.45 1.32
CA GLN A 88 -3.26 -8.40 1.33
C GLN A 88 -3.85 -8.19 2.73
N ASN A 89 -3.67 -6.99 3.28
CA ASN A 89 -4.39 -6.56 4.48
C ASN A 89 -5.86 -6.23 4.16
N ASP A 90 -6.63 -5.86 5.20
CA ASP A 90 -8.00 -5.41 5.06
C ASP A 90 -8.17 -4.40 3.92
N VAL A 91 -9.16 -4.67 3.07
CA VAL A 91 -9.46 -3.86 1.90
C VAL A 91 -10.17 -2.59 2.36
N GLN A 92 -9.60 -1.44 2.02
CA GLN A 92 -10.21 -0.14 2.28
C GLN A 92 -10.90 0.36 1.02
N CYS A 93 -12.22 0.39 1.07
CA CYS A 93 -13.05 0.96 0.03
C CYS A 93 -13.32 2.42 0.34
N ARG A 94 -12.97 3.30 -0.60
CA ARG A 94 -13.52 4.66 -0.58
C ARG A 94 -14.75 4.66 -1.46
N GLU A 95 -15.86 5.15 -0.93
CA GLU A 95 -16.92 5.67 -1.77
C GLU A 95 -16.34 6.87 -2.52
N TRP A 96 -15.84 6.61 -3.73
CA TRP A 96 -15.62 7.70 -4.66
C TRP A 96 -17.00 8.28 -4.96
N PRO A 97 -17.20 9.60 -4.84
CA PRO A 97 -18.38 10.26 -5.36
C PRO A 97 -18.24 10.27 -6.89
N TYR A 98 -18.23 9.09 -7.50
CA TYR A 98 -18.27 8.95 -8.93
C TYR A 98 -19.71 9.22 -9.32
N GLU A 99 -20.02 10.48 -9.60
CA GLU A 99 -21.21 10.79 -10.34
C GLU A 99 -21.14 10.08 -11.67
N TYR A 100 -22.07 9.14 -11.88
CA TYR A 100 -22.23 8.51 -13.17
C TYR A 100 -22.35 9.58 -14.26
N PRO A 101 -21.62 9.45 -15.38
CA PRO A 101 -21.87 10.27 -16.55
C PRO A 101 -23.37 10.25 -16.91
N GLN A 102 -23.90 11.36 -17.42
CA GLN A 102 -25.34 11.49 -17.66
C GLN A 102 -25.91 10.35 -18.50
N PHE A 103 -25.18 9.87 -19.52
CA PHE A 103 -25.61 8.74 -20.35
C PHE A 103 -25.82 7.42 -19.57
N VAL A 104 -25.08 7.20 -18.48
CA VAL A 104 -25.26 6.03 -17.61
C VAL A 104 -26.49 6.22 -16.72
N LYS A 105 -26.70 7.45 -16.19
CA LYS A 105 -27.91 7.81 -15.44
C LYS A 105 -29.16 7.59 -16.31
N ASP A 106 -29.11 8.04 -17.57
CA ASP A 106 -30.20 7.89 -18.53
C ASP A 106 -30.49 6.43 -18.90
N TYR A 107 -29.44 5.59 -19.01
CA TYR A 107 -29.59 4.16 -19.28
C TYR A 107 -30.29 3.43 -18.14
N ILE A 108 -29.90 3.71 -16.88
CA ILE A 108 -30.50 3.13 -15.68
C ILE A 108 -31.96 3.56 -15.56
N ALA A 109 -32.26 4.85 -15.81
CA ALA A 109 -33.64 5.35 -15.80
C ALA A 109 -34.53 4.69 -16.84
N LYS A 110 -33.98 4.31 -18.02
CA LYS A 110 -34.71 3.62 -19.09
C LYS A 110 -34.88 2.12 -18.87
N ASN A 111 -34.04 1.49 -18.03
CA ASN A 111 -34.07 0.05 -17.77
C ASN A 111 -34.05 -0.24 -16.26
N PRO A 112 -35.13 0.12 -15.54
CA PRO A 112 -35.25 -0.23 -14.13
C PRO A 112 -35.38 -1.75 -13.97
N THR A 113 -34.53 -2.34 -13.13
CA THR A 113 -34.60 -3.74 -12.68
C THR A 113 -35.55 -3.91 -11.52
#